data_AF-A0A814W3M6-F1
#
_entry.id   AF-A0A814W3M6-F1
#
_cell.length_a   1.000
_cell.length_b   1.000
_cell.length_c   1.000
_cell.angle_alpha   90.00
_cell.angle_beta   90.00
_cell.angle_gamma   90.00
#
_symmetry.space_group_name_H-M   'P 1'
#
loop_
_entity.id
_entity.type
_entity.pdbx_description
1 polymer ?
#
loop_
_entity_poly.entity_id
_entity_poly.type
_entity_poly.pdbx_seq_one_letter_code
_entity_poly.pdbx_strand_id
1 'polypeptide(L)'
;MTDQSNRFIVEDALDDDNSVVRLSSETMEKLQLFCGDAAKFKGRKRRQTVSLVLSDDSCQHDRIRMNKVMQHNLRVQPGDIVTFQECQHVSYGKRVYILPYADLLSDITDDMLNEHLQSYFRDAYRPVYIGDTFNLQIGTNTVEFKVIETDPNPYCIVAPETVIDNKGEPISRIEEQYSSNEVDFLDVAGYDDIKKCLQESVQGILNFQNTNHKFLTFGLRFPTKL
;
A
#
# COMPACT_ATOMS: atom_id res chain seq x y z
N MET A 1 -11.04 -11.31 -19.44
CA MET A 1 -12.02 -10.42 -18.80
C MET A 1 -11.46 -10.09 -17.44
N THR A 2 -10.76 -8.96 -17.32
CA THR A 2 -10.18 -8.52 -16.04
C THR A 2 -11.29 -7.97 -15.17
N ASP A 3 -11.49 -8.63 -14.04
CA ASP A 3 -12.46 -8.31 -13.00
C ASP A 3 -12.41 -6.82 -12.63
N GLN A 4 -13.40 -6.06 -13.09
CA GLN A 4 -13.52 -4.61 -12.90
C GLN A 4 -14.13 -4.25 -11.53
N SER A 5 -14.44 -5.24 -10.70
CA SER A 5 -15.21 -5.10 -9.46
C SER A 5 -14.46 -4.44 -8.29
N ASN A 6 -13.13 -4.38 -8.35
CA ASN A 6 -12.28 -3.92 -7.24
C ASN A 6 -11.59 -2.57 -7.50
N ARG A 7 -12.05 -1.79 -8.48
CA ARG A 7 -11.44 -0.51 -8.86
C ARG A 7 -12.41 0.64 -8.57
N PHE A 8 -11.92 1.64 -7.84
CA PHE A 8 -12.73 2.76 -7.38
C PHE A 8 -12.09 4.08 -7.78
N ILE A 9 -12.91 5.06 -8.16
CA ILE A 9 -12.45 6.40 -8.44
C ILE A 9 -12.40 7.19 -7.13
N VAL A 10 -11.26 7.83 -6.88
CA VAL A 10 -11.00 8.58 -5.65
C VAL A 10 -11.83 9.86 -5.62
N GLU A 11 -12.47 10.10 -4.48
CA GLU A 11 -13.13 11.34 -4.10
C GLU A 11 -12.56 11.85 -2.78
N ASP A 12 -12.70 13.16 -2.56
CA ASP A 12 -12.34 13.76 -1.28
C ASP A 12 -13.31 13.32 -0.18
N ALA A 13 -12.74 12.95 0.97
CA ALA A 13 -13.51 12.72 2.18
C ALA A 13 -14.07 14.03 2.75
N LEU A 14 -15.21 13.92 3.45
CA LEU A 14 -15.84 15.04 4.15
C LEU A 14 -15.20 15.30 5.52
N ASP A 15 -14.49 14.31 6.05
CA ASP A 15 -13.75 14.35 7.30
C ASP A 15 -12.24 14.17 7.05
N ASP A 16 -11.46 14.36 8.10
CA ASP A 16 -9.99 14.38 8.02
C ASP A 16 -9.32 13.22 8.76
N ASP A 17 -10.02 12.08 8.92
CA ASP A 17 -9.42 10.91 9.55
C ASP A 17 -8.46 10.18 8.58
N ASN A 18 -7.17 10.10 8.95
CA ASN A 18 -6.12 9.48 8.14
C ASN A 18 -6.22 7.95 8.02
N SER A 19 -7.09 7.29 8.78
CA SER A 19 -7.17 5.83 8.85
C SER A 19 -8.45 5.28 8.25
N VAL A 20 -9.36 6.13 7.78
CA VAL A 20 -10.70 5.74 7.33
C VAL A 20 -10.86 5.97 5.84
N VAL A 21 -11.50 5.01 5.18
CA VAL A 21 -12.06 5.18 3.84
C VAL A 21 -13.56 4.89 3.88
N ARG A 22 -14.30 5.58 3.01
CA ARG A 22 -15.75 5.34 2.90
C ARG A 22 -16.14 4.77 1.55
N LEU A 23 -17.00 3.77 1.60
CA LEU A 23 -17.58 3.08 0.46
C LEU A 23 -19.10 3.01 0.62
N SER A 24 -19.82 2.87 -0.48
CA SER A 24 -21.26 2.61 -0.43
C SER A 24 -21.54 1.22 0.20
N SER A 25 -22.66 1.09 0.90
CA SER A 25 -23.06 -0.19 1.52
C SER A 25 -23.15 -1.33 0.50
N GLU A 26 -23.65 -1.07 -0.71
CA GLU A 26 -23.71 -2.07 -1.79
C GLU A 26 -22.31 -2.50 -2.27
N THR A 27 -21.36 -1.57 -2.31
CA THR A 27 -19.98 -1.88 -2.69
C THR A 27 -19.33 -2.76 -1.63
N MET A 28 -19.55 -2.46 -0.36
CA MET A 28 -19.04 -3.27 0.74
C MET A 28 -19.61 -4.69 0.71
N GLU A 29 -20.91 -4.85 0.46
CA GLU A 29 -21.55 -6.17 0.34
C GLU A 29 -20.95 -6.99 -0.81
N LYS A 30 -20.71 -6.36 -1.98
CA LYS A 30 -20.06 -7.01 -3.13
C LYS A 30 -18.64 -7.48 -2.81
N LEU A 31 -17.90 -6.69 -2.04
CA LEU A 31 -16.54 -6.99 -1.59
C LEU A 31 -16.50 -7.88 -0.33
N GLN A 32 -17.65 -8.25 0.22
CA GLN A 32 -17.78 -9.01 1.47
C GLN A 32 -17.07 -8.32 2.66
N LEU A 33 -17.14 -6.99 2.70
CA LEU A 33 -16.59 -6.16 3.78
C LEU A 33 -17.68 -5.76 4.78
N PHE A 34 -17.32 -5.73 6.05
CA PHE A 34 -18.15 -5.18 7.12
C PHE A 34 -17.64 -3.80 7.56
N CYS A 35 -18.53 -3.03 8.19
CA CYS A 35 -18.18 -1.73 8.73
C CYS A 35 -17.16 -1.87 9.87
N GLY A 36 -16.01 -1.20 9.74
CA GLY A 36 -14.87 -1.31 10.65
C GLY A 36 -13.80 -2.31 10.22
N ASP A 37 -13.99 -3.04 9.12
CA ASP A 37 -12.97 -3.96 8.61
C ASP A 37 -11.75 -3.21 8.08
N ALA A 38 -10.57 -3.79 8.28
CA ALA A 38 -9.33 -3.29 7.70
C ALA A 38 -9.14 -3.84 6.27
N ALA A 39 -9.02 -2.93 5.31
CA ALA A 39 -8.85 -3.23 3.90
C ALA A 39 -7.54 -2.65 3.37
N LYS A 40 -6.93 -3.33 2.40
CA LYS A 40 -5.72 -2.86 1.74
C LYS A 40 -6.06 -2.22 0.40
N PHE A 41 -5.49 -1.05 0.14
CA PHE A 41 -5.68 -0.31 -1.10
C PHE A 41 -4.35 -0.14 -1.82
N LYS A 42 -4.38 -0.25 -3.15
CA LYS A 42 -3.25 -0.03 -4.03
C LYS A 42 -3.50 1.19 -4.90
N GLY A 43 -2.54 2.12 -4.88
CA GLY A 43 -2.53 3.33 -5.69
C GLY A 43 -1.51 3.25 -6.83
N ARG A 44 -0.91 4.40 -7.16
CA ARG A 44 0.13 4.52 -8.19
C ARG A 44 1.51 4.18 -7.65
N LYS A 45 2.49 4.00 -8.54
CA LYS A 45 3.89 3.71 -8.18
C LYS A 45 4.05 2.57 -7.17
N ARG A 46 3.17 1.55 -7.28
CA ARG A 46 3.09 0.38 -6.39
C ARG A 46 2.90 0.73 -4.91
N ARG A 47 2.42 1.94 -4.59
CA ARG A 47 2.10 2.34 -3.22
C ARG A 47 0.85 1.62 -2.74
N GLN A 48 0.92 1.17 -1.50
CA GLN A 48 -0.12 0.43 -0.82
C GLN A 48 -0.25 0.97 0.59
N THR A 49 -1.45 0.91 1.13
CA THR A 49 -1.77 1.28 2.51
C THR A 49 -2.95 0.45 3.00
N VAL A 50 -3.16 0.42 4.30
CA VAL A 50 -4.28 -0.28 4.95
C VAL A 50 -5.12 0.74 5.69
N SER A 51 -6.43 0.67 5.53
CA SER A 51 -7.39 1.57 6.16
C SER A 51 -8.64 0.85 6.63
N LEU A 52 -9.35 1.46 7.57
CA LEU A 52 -10.65 1.00 8.06
C LEU A 52 -11.73 1.43 7.09
N VAL A 53 -12.62 0.51 6.74
CA VAL A 53 -13.73 0.76 5.82
C VAL A 53 -14.99 1.07 6.59
N LEU A 54 -15.60 2.23 6.32
CA LEU A 54 -16.90 2.61 6.85
C LEU A 54 -17.91 2.77 5.71
N SER A 55 -19.18 2.45 6.00
CA SER A 55 -20.29 2.63 5.06
C SER A 55 -20.70 4.09 4.96
N ASP A 56 -20.97 4.55 3.73
CA ASP A 56 -21.53 5.86 3.43
C ASP A 56 -22.48 5.78 2.24
N ASP A 57 -23.77 5.83 2.52
CA ASP A 57 -24.81 5.73 1.48
C ASP A 57 -24.88 6.98 0.57
N SER A 58 -24.20 8.07 0.93
CA SER A 58 -24.04 9.23 0.05
C SER A 58 -22.89 9.08 -0.95
N CYS A 59 -22.06 8.03 -0.81
CA CYS A 59 -20.98 7.71 -1.73
C CYS A 59 -21.50 6.84 -2.89
N GLN A 60 -21.11 7.16 -4.12
CA GLN A 60 -21.50 6.36 -5.29
C GLN A 60 -20.78 5.01 -5.32
N HIS A 61 -21.37 4.01 -5.96
CA HIS A 61 -20.88 2.63 -5.91
C HIS A 61 -19.50 2.42 -6.57
N ASP A 62 -19.12 3.26 -7.53
CA ASP A 62 -17.83 3.24 -8.22
C ASP A 62 -16.78 4.18 -7.58
N ARG A 63 -17.12 4.79 -6.43
CA ARG A 63 -16.30 5.79 -5.73
C ARG A 63 -15.79 5.28 -4.41
N ILE A 64 -14.69 5.89 -3.99
CA ILE A 64 -14.11 5.74 -2.67
C ILE A 64 -13.70 7.10 -2.15
N ARG A 65 -14.12 7.42 -0.93
CA ARG A 65 -13.73 8.66 -0.26
C ARG A 65 -12.59 8.41 0.68
N MET A 66 -11.55 9.21 0.56
CA MET A 66 -10.38 9.16 1.42
C MET A 66 -9.77 10.54 1.61
N ASN A 67 -9.13 10.76 2.76
CA ASN A 67 -8.55 12.05 3.08
C ASN A 67 -7.24 12.33 2.31
N LYS A 68 -6.74 13.56 2.40
CA LYS A 68 -5.55 14.00 1.65
C LYS A 68 -4.28 13.24 2.03
N VAL A 69 -4.15 12.81 3.29
CA VAL A 69 -3.01 12.01 3.76
C VAL A 69 -2.99 10.64 3.06
N MET A 70 -4.15 9.98 2.99
CA MET A 70 -4.29 8.70 2.28
C MET A 70 -3.99 8.84 0.78
N GLN A 71 -4.51 9.89 0.15
CA GLN A 71 -4.23 10.21 -1.25
C GLN A 71 -2.73 10.41 -1.49
N HIS A 72 -2.05 11.12 -0.57
CA HIS A 72 -0.61 11.32 -0.63
C HIS A 72 0.17 10.01 -0.52
N ASN A 73 -0.18 9.14 0.44
CA ASN A 73 0.45 7.83 0.64
C ASN A 73 0.31 6.93 -0.58
N LEU A 74 -0.88 6.93 -1.20
CA LEU A 74 -1.18 6.16 -2.41
C LEU A 74 -0.70 6.82 -3.72
N ARG A 75 -0.20 8.06 -3.66
CA ARG A 75 0.23 8.86 -4.83
C ARG A 75 -0.89 9.04 -5.86
N VAL A 76 -2.10 9.32 -5.38
CA VAL A 76 -3.30 9.53 -6.18
C VAL A 76 -3.90 10.91 -5.92
N GLN A 77 -4.75 11.38 -6.82
CA GLN A 77 -5.55 12.60 -6.69
C GLN A 77 -7.04 12.26 -6.89
N PRO A 78 -7.98 13.15 -6.51
CA PRO A 78 -9.39 12.97 -6.81
C PRO A 78 -9.59 12.79 -8.33
N GLY A 79 -10.35 11.76 -8.71
CA GLY A 79 -10.53 11.33 -10.10
C GLY A 79 -9.57 10.22 -10.56
N ASP A 80 -8.51 9.92 -9.83
CA ASP A 80 -7.66 8.77 -10.10
C ASP A 80 -8.32 7.46 -9.63
N ILE A 81 -7.78 6.33 -10.07
CA ILE A 81 -8.29 5.01 -9.72
C ILE A 81 -7.39 4.34 -8.68
N VAL A 82 -8.00 3.85 -7.62
CA VAL A 82 -7.37 2.93 -6.66
C VAL A 82 -7.97 1.54 -6.80
N THR A 83 -7.20 0.53 -6.39
CA THR A 83 -7.62 -0.87 -6.43
C THR A 83 -7.71 -1.43 -5.02
N PHE A 84 -8.87 -1.98 -4.67
CA PHE A 84 -9.05 -2.76 -3.46
C PHE A 84 -8.32 -4.10 -3.59
N GLN A 85 -7.63 -4.49 -2.52
CA GLN A 85 -7.01 -5.79 -2.40
C GLN A 85 -7.42 -6.40 -1.06
N GLU A 86 -7.98 -7.60 -1.12
CA GLU A 86 -8.29 -8.36 0.09
C GLU A 86 -7.04 -8.53 0.96
N CYS A 87 -7.23 -8.31 2.26
CA CYS A 87 -6.20 -8.42 3.27
C CYS A 87 -6.58 -9.56 4.21
N GLN A 88 -5.84 -10.68 4.17
CA GLN A 88 -6.11 -11.79 5.07
C GLN A 88 -5.42 -11.52 6.42
N HIS A 89 -6.23 -11.30 7.45
CA HIS A 89 -5.84 -11.28 8.86
C HIS A 89 -4.80 -10.21 9.24
N VAL A 90 -5.26 -8.96 9.40
CA VAL A 90 -4.43 -7.88 9.96
C VAL A 90 -4.20 -8.16 11.45
N SER A 91 -2.94 -8.40 11.82
CA SER A 91 -2.56 -8.67 13.21
C SER A 91 -2.29 -7.37 13.98
N TYR A 92 -2.43 -7.43 15.31
CA TYR A 92 -1.98 -6.35 16.18
C TYR A 92 -0.46 -6.23 16.15
N GLY A 93 0.02 -4.98 16.11
CA GLY A 93 1.43 -4.65 16.14
C GLY A 93 2.05 -4.96 17.49
N LYS A 94 3.23 -5.58 17.49
CA LYS A 94 4.10 -5.65 18.67
C LYS A 94 4.90 -4.36 18.83
N ARG A 95 5.43 -3.86 17.71
CA ARG A 95 6.30 -2.69 17.67
C ARG A 95 6.13 -1.93 16.36
N VAL A 96 6.13 -0.60 16.44
CA VAL A 96 6.13 0.28 15.26
C VAL A 96 7.19 1.35 15.46
N TYR A 97 8.00 1.55 14.42
CA TYR A 97 9.06 2.55 14.41
C TYR A 97 8.65 3.73 13.52
N ILE A 98 8.53 4.92 14.12
CA ILE A 98 8.00 6.12 13.50
C ILE A 98 8.97 7.27 13.72
N LEU A 99 9.37 7.97 12.67
CA LEU A 99 10.26 9.12 12.78
C LEU A 99 9.61 10.38 12.21
N PRO A 100 9.83 11.55 12.84
CA PRO A 100 9.39 12.83 12.29
C PRO A 100 10.31 13.30 11.16
N TYR A 101 9.79 14.18 10.31
CA TYR A 101 10.62 14.96 9.37
C TYR A 101 11.33 16.11 10.08
N ALA A 102 12.57 16.40 9.67
CA ALA A 102 13.43 17.39 10.30
C ALA A 102 12.93 18.85 10.18
N ASP A 103 12.09 19.14 9.18
CA ASP A 103 11.81 20.51 8.73
C ASP A 103 11.14 21.42 9.78
N LEU A 104 10.36 20.84 10.72
CA LEU A 104 9.51 21.59 11.66
C LEU A 104 9.74 21.20 13.14
N LEU A 105 10.93 20.73 13.49
CA LEU A 105 11.27 20.25 14.84
C LEU A 105 12.01 21.26 15.73
N SER A 106 12.37 22.44 15.24
CA SER A 106 13.27 23.37 15.94
C SER A 106 12.83 23.76 17.35
N ASP A 107 11.53 23.88 17.58
CA ASP A 107 10.94 24.34 18.85
C ASP A 107 10.18 23.25 19.61
N ILE A 108 10.30 21.98 19.19
CA ILE A 108 9.53 20.86 19.73
C ILE A 108 10.45 19.91 20.49
N THR A 109 10.09 19.61 21.73
CA THR A 109 10.81 18.64 22.56
C THR A 109 10.37 17.20 22.24
N ASP A 110 11.27 16.24 22.41
CA ASP A 110 10.99 14.82 22.19
C ASP A 110 9.81 14.30 23.02
N ASP A 111 9.65 14.82 24.25
CA ASP A 111 8.56 14.46 25.14
C ASP A 111 7.20 14.93 24.58
N MET A 112 7.13 16.15 24.05
CA MET A 112 5.92 16.67 23.39
C MET A 112 5.56 15.85 22.15
N LEU A 113 6.56 15.46 21.34
CA LEU A 113 6.33 14.58 20.18
C LEU A 113 5.74 13.25 20.62
N ASN A 114 6.32 12.62 21.64
CA ASN A 114 5.87 11.32 22.13
C ASN A 114 4.45 11.38 22.70
N GLU A 115 4.12 12.43 23.47
CA GLU A 115 2.77 12.61 24.01
C GLU A 115 1.71 12.73 22.90
N HIS A 116 1.97 13.54 21.87
CA HIS A 116 1.04 13.71 20.75
C HIS A 116 0.92 12.43 19.91
N LEU A 117 2.03 11.72 19.70
CA LEU A 117 2.05 10.45 18.99
C LEU A 117 1.23 9.38 19.74
N GLN A 118 1.42 9.27 21.05
CA GLN A 118 0.61 8.37 21.87
C GLN A 118 -0.87 8.76 21.87
N SER A 119 -1.18 10.06 21.98
CA SER A 119 -2.56 10.56 21.90
C SER A 119 -3.23 10.19 20.56
N TYR A 120 -2.49 10.27 19.46
CA TYR A 120 -2.99 9.95 18.13
C TYR A 120 -3.39 8.48 17.95
N PHE A 121 -2.64 7.56 18.56
CA PHE A 121 -2.89 6.11 18.49
C PHE A 121 -3.73 5.56 19.65
N ARG A 122 -3.98 6.35 20.70
CA ARG A 122 -4.72 5.93 21.89
C ARG A 122 -6.15 5.52 21.53
N ASP A 123 -6.50 4.27 21.83
CA ASP A 123 -7.84 3.66 21.66
C ASP A 123 -8.43 3.78 20.24
N ALA A 124 -7.60 4.10 19.25
CA ALA A 124 -8.04 4.36 17.88
C ALA A 124 -7.89 3.13 16.96
N TYR A 125 -7.13 2.11 17.39
CA TYR A 125 -6.89 0.87 16.63
C TYR A 125 -6.55 1.13 15.15
N ARG A 126 -5.69 2.13 14.91
CA ARG A 126 -5.38 2.62 13.56
C ARG A 126 -4.48 1.61 12.83
N PRO A 127 -4.85 1.14 11.63
CA PRO A 127 -3.93 0.41 10.79
C PRO A 127 -2.82 1.33 10.27
N VAL A 128 -1.60 0.79 10.18
CA VAL A 128 -0.43 1.47 9.63
C VAL A 128 0.27 0.57 8.63
N TYR A 129 0.80 1.16 7.56
CA TYR A 129 1.63 0.47 6.56
C TYR A 129 3.04 1.07 6.53
N ILE A 130 4.05 0.24 6.27
CA ILE A 130 5.44 0.71 6.16
C ILE A 130 5.57 1.74 5.03
N GLY A 131 6.08 2.91 5.38
CA GLY A 131 6.27 4.03 4.47
C GLY A 131 5.10 4.99 4.38
N ASP A 132 3.99 4.75 5.10
CA ASP A 132 2.91 5.72 5.24
C ASP A 132 3.42 6.96 5.98
N THR A 133 2.96 8.13 5.55
CA THR A 133 3.14 9.39 6.26
C THR A 133 1.82 9.89 6.84
N PHE A 134 1.90 10.67 7.91
CA PHE A 134 0.74 11.33 8.52
C PHE A 134 1.17 12.58 9.26
N ASN A 135 0.22 13.49 9.45
CA ASN A 135 0.47 14.81 10.04
C ASN A 135 -0.19 14.91 11.42
N LEU A 136 0.54 15.44 12.40
CA LEU A 136 0.01 15.80 13.71
C LEU A 136 0.19 17.29 13.97
N GLN A 137 -0.87 17.94 14.47
CA GLN A 137 -0.79 19.32 14.93
C GLN A 137 -0.26 19.37 16.36
N ILE A 138 0.90 20.02 16.54
CA ILE A 138 1.58 20.16 17.82
C ILE A 138 1.75 21.67 18.08
N GLY A 139 0.89 22.21 18.93
CA GLY A 139 0.81 23.66 19.15
C GLY A 139 0.44 24.41 17.86
N THR A 140 1.35 25.22 17.33
CA THR A 140 1.18 25.97 16.09
C THR A 140 1.71 25.25 14.85
N ASN A 141 2.52 24.21 15.03
CA ASN A 141 3.24 23.54 13.96
C ASN A 141 2.54 22.23 13.59
N THR A 142 2.55 21.90 12.30
CA THR A 142 2.09 20.60 11.80
C THR A 142 3.31 19.75 11.50
N VAL A 143 3.58 18.77 12.35
CA VAL A 143 4.71 17.85 12.19
C VAL A 143 4.26 16.65 11.39
N GLU A 144 5.00 16.33 10.33
CA GLU A 144 4.79 15.11 9.57
C GLU A 144 5.66 13.99 10.13
N PHE A 145 5.08 12.80 10.20
CA PHE A 145 5.70 11.58 10.65
C PHE A 145 5.65 10.54 9.54
N LYS A 146 6.63 9.64 9.53
CA LYS A 146 6.68 8.51 8.62
C LYS A 146 6.88 7.21 9.38
N VAL A 147 6.11 6.20 9.00
CA VAL A 147 6.29 4.83 9.48
C VAL A 147 7.48 4.23 8.75
N ILE A 148 8.55 3.93 9.48
CA ILE A 148 9.77 3.34 8.92
C ILE A 148 9.68 1.82 8.92
N GLU A 149 9.17 1.24 10.00
CA GLU A 149 9.09 -0.21 10.17
C GLU A 149 7.92 -0.61 11.07
N THR A 150 7.36 -1.78 10.82
CA THR A 150 6.30 -2.39 11.63
C THR A 150 6.65 -3.85 11.92
N ASP A 151 6.32 -4.31 13.12
CA ASP A 151 6.32 -5.72 13.51
C ASP A 151 4.89 -6.11 13.94
N PRO A 152 4.14 -6.89 13.14
CA PRO A 152 4.55 -7.56 11.91
C PRO A 152 4.68 -6.64 10.67
N ASN A 153 5.51 -7.07 9.71
CA ASN A 153 5.77 -6.38 8.43
C ASN A 153 4.86 -6.96 7.31
N PRO A 154 4.28 -6.15 6.39
CA PRO A 154 4.46 -4.71 6.17
C PRO A 154 3.39 -3.79 6.76
N TYR A 155 2.42 -4.34 7.49
CA TYR A 155 1.35 -3.57 8.11
C TYR A 155 0.85 -4.25 9.37
N CYS A 156 0.32 -3.45 10.29
CA CYS A 156 -0.28 -3.92 11.52
C CYS A 156 -1.32 -2.92 12.03
N ILE A 157 -2.17 -3.35 12.98
CA ILE A 157 -3.03 -2.44 13.74
C ILE A 157 -2.29 -2.01 15.00
N VAL A 158 -2.18 -0.71 15.22
CA VAL A 158 -1.60 -0.16 16.45
C VAL A 158 -2.62 -0.30 17.57
N ALA A 159 -2.35 -1.22 18.49
CA ALA A 159 -3.14 -1.47 19.69
C ALA A 159 -2.50 -0.78 20.90
N PRO A 160 -3.21 -0.64 22.04
CA PRO A 160 -2.65 -0.03 23.25
C PRO A 160 -1.39 -0.73 23.80
N GLU A 161 -1.22 -2.01 23.48
CA GLU A 161 -0.06 -2.84 23.85
C GLU A 161 1.13 -2.72 22.88
N THR A 162 0.93 -2.10 21.72
CA THR A 162 1.97 -1.90 20.72
C THR A 162 3.00 -0.89 21.22
N VAL A 163 4.28 -1.25 21.17
CA VAL A 163 5.37 -0.34 21.53
C VAL A 163 5.65 0.60 20.35
N ILE A 164 5.48 1.90 20.56
CA ILE A 164 5.78 2.93 19.56
C ILE A 164 7.16 3.50 19.87
N ASP A 165 8.10 3.35 18.96
CA ASP A 165 9.46 3.89 19.07
C ASP A 165 9.67 5.04 18.10
N ASN A 166 10.14 6.16 18.64
CA ASN A 166 10.46 7.38 17.91
C ASN A 166 11.92 7.84 18.10
N LYS A 167 12.78 6.94 18.59
CA LYS A 167 14.18 7.23 18.89
C LYS A 167 15.04 7.06 17.65
N GLY A 168 15.37 8.15 16.98
CA GLY A 168 16.25 8.16 15.82
C GLY A 168 16.51 9.57 15.31
N GLU A 169 17.37 9.67 14.30
CA GLU A 169 17.58 10.94 13.60
C GLU A 169 16.33 11.29 12.76
N PRO A 170 15.84 12.53 12.83
CA PRO A 170 14.74 12.98 11.99
C PRO A 170 15.03 12.79 10.50
N ILE A 171 13.99 12.51 9.73
CA ILE A 171 14.13 12.23 8.30
C ILE A 171 14.34 13.54 7.53
N SER A 172 15.38 13.58 6.70
CA SER A 172 15.57 14.65 5.74
C SER A 172 14.65 14.48 4.53
N ARG A 173 13.78 15.45 4.29
CA ARG A 173 12.81 15.43 3.19
C ARG A 173 13.50 15.38 1.81
N ILE A 174 14.66 16.01 1.72
CA ILE A 174 15.46 16.11 0.49
C ILE A 174 15.98 14.72 0.10
N GLU A 175 16.58 14.00 1.05
CA GLU A 175 17.15 12.67 0.81
C GLU A 175 16.08 11.65 0.42
N GLU A 176 14.91 11.72 1.05
CA GLU A 176 13.80 10.84 0.71
C GLU A 176 13.27 11.10 -0.70
N GLN A 177 13.22 12.36 -1.14
CA GLN A 177 12.80 12.71 -2.50
C GLN A 177 13.74 12.13 -3.54
N TYR A 178 15.06 12.15 -3.30
CA TYR A 178 16.04 11.52 -4.18
C TYR A 178 15.83 10.00 -4.26
N SER A 179 15.68 9.34 -3.10
CA SER A 179 15.44 7.89 -3.05
C SER A 179 14.12 7.50 -3.73
N SER A 180 13.07 8.31 -3.58
CA SER A 180 11.77 8.07 -4.19
C SER A 180 11.77 8.26 -5.71
N ASN A 181 12.63 9.14 -6.23
CA ASN A 181 12.70 9.45 -7.66
C ASN A 181 13.62 8.48 -8.45
N GLU A 182 14.61 7.85 -7.80
CA GLU A 182 15.54 6.93 -8.48
C GLU A 182 14.91 5.59 -8.94
N VAL A 183 13.69 5.26 -8.53
CA VAL A 183 13.01 3.98 -8.87
C VAL A 183 11.85 4.15 -9.88
N ASP A 184 11.84 5.21 -10.69
CA ASP A 184 10.76 5.46 -11.67
C ASP A 184 11.00 4.83 -13.07
N PHE A 185 12.13 4.13 -13.31
CA PHE A 185 12.39 3.49 -14.62
C PHE A 185 11.50 2.29 -14.93
N LEU A 186 10.82 1.72 -13.92
CA LEU A 186 9.97 0.54 -14.09
C LEU A 186 8.51 0.87 -14.45
N ASP A 187 8.10 2.14 -14.31
CA ASP A 187 6.76 2.64 -14.63
C ASP A 187 6.70 3.32 -16.01
N VAL A 188 7.73 3.13 -16.85
CA VAL A 188 7.64 3.47 -18.28
C VAL A 188 6.58 2.57 -18.92
N ALA A 189 5.51 3.18 -19.42
CA ALA A 189 4.45 2.49 -20.15
C ALA A 189 5.04 1.54 -21.21
N GLY A 190 4.77 0.24 -21.06
CA GLY A 190 5.29 -0.83 -21.94
C GLY A 190 6.27 -1.80 -21.27
N TYR A 191 6.79 -1.52 -20.06
CA TYR A 191 7.67 -2.47 -19.37
C TYR A 191 6.95 -3.78 -18.99
N ASP A 192 5.69 -3.71 -18.53
CA ASP A 192 4.91 -4.91 -18.22
C ASP A 192 4.59 -5.74 -19.48
N ASP A 193 4.37 -5.10 -20.62
CA ASP A 193 4.18 -5.77 -21.91
C ASP A 193 5.48 -6.44 -22.38
N ILE A 194 6.62 -5.75 -22.23
CA ILE A 194 7.95 -6.29 -22.53
C ILE A 194 8.26 -7.47 -21.61
N LYS A 195 7.99 -7.35 -20.31
CA LYS A 195 8.22 -8.41 -19.31
C LYS A 195 7.38 -9.64 -19.63
N LYS A 196 6.10 -9.46 -19.97
CA LYS A 196 5.22 -10.55 -20.38
C LYS A 196 5.73 -11.23 -21.66
N CYS A 197 6.13 -10.44 -22.66
CA CYS A 197 6.70 -10.96 -23.91
C CYS A 197 8.00 -11.76 -23.66
N LEU A 198 8.87 -11.29 -22.76
CA LEU A 198 10.09 -12.02 -22.36
C LEU A 198 9.77 -13.31 -21.63
N GLN A 199 8.78 -13.31 -20.72
CA GLN A 199 8.34 -14.51 -20.01
C GLN A 199 7.76 -15.56 -20.97
N GLU A 200 6.91 -15.14 -21.91
CA GLU A 200 6.37 -16.03 -22.95
C GLU A 200 7.48 -16.61 -23.84
N SER A 201 8.47 -15.79 -24.20
CA SER A 201 9.62 -16.22 -24.99
C SER A 201 10.48 -17.26 -24.25
N VAL A 202 10.80 -17.02 -22.98
CA VAL A 202 11.57 -17.96 -22.15
C VAL A 202 10.80 -19.27 -21.94
N GLN A 203 9.50 -19.19 -21.64
CA GLN A 203 8.66 -20.38 -21.47
C GLN A 203 8.54 -21.18 -22.77
N GLY A 204 8.47 -20.50 -23.94
CA GLY A 204 8.51 -21.12 -25.25
C GLY A 204 9.80 -21.90 -25.49
N ILE A 205 10.96 -21.33 -25.15
CA ILE A 205 12.27 -21.99 -25.26
C ILE A 205 12.34 -23.22 -24.35
N LEU A 206 11.92 -23.10 -23.09
CA LEU A 206 11.91 -24.22 -22.13
C LEU A 206 10.98 -25.36 -22.60
N ASN A 207 9.82 -25.02 -23.14
CA ASN A 207 8.90 -25.99 -23.70
C ASN A 207 9.48 -26.68 -24.95
N PHE A 208 10.21 -25.94 -25.80
CA PHE A 208 10.88 -26.49 -26.98
C PHE A 208 12.04 -27.43 -26.62
N GLN A 209 12.80 -27.15 -25.57
CA GLN A 209 13.84 -28.08 -25.09
C GLN A 209 13.22 -29.36 -24.50
N ASN A 210 12.10 -29.25 -23.78
CA ASN A 210 11.39 -30.40 -23.22
C ASN A 210 10.72 -31.29 -24.28
N THR A 211 10.27 -30.74 -25.41
CA THR A 211 9.73 -31.55 -26.52
C THR A 211 10.84 -32.25 -27.31
N ASN A 212 12.01 -31.61 -27.52
CA ASN A 212 13.14 -32.25 -28.19
C ASN A 212 13.73 -33.43 -27.40
N HIS A 213 13.70 -33.39 -26.06
CA HIS A 213 14.08 -34.55 -25.24
C HIS A 213 13.14 -35.75 -25.41
N LYS A 214 11.86 -35.53 -25.75
CA LYS A 214 10.93 -36.62 -26.08
C LYS A 214 11.20 -37.23 -27.46
N PHE A 215 11.68 -36.45 -28.44
CA PHE A 215 11.99 -36.98 -29.77
C PHE A 215 13.30 -37.78 -29.84
N LEU A 216 14.28 -37.49 -28.99
CA LEU A 216 15.52 -38.28 -28.91
C LEU A 216 15.36 -39.63 -28.19
N THR A 217 14.24 -39.86 -27.51
CA THR A 217 13.99 -41.11 -26.75
C THR A 217 13.15 -42.14 -27.53
N PHE A 218 12.51 -41.75 -28.63
CA PHE A 218 11.84 -42.67 -29.55
C PHE A 218 12.70 -42.90 -30.79
N GLY A 219 13.44 -44.02 -30.76
CA GLY A 219 14.43 -44.39 -31.77
C GLY A 219 13.93 -44.38 -33.21
N LEU A 220 14.63 -43.61 -34.05
CA LEU A 220 14.59 -43.75 -35.50
C LEU A 220 15.21 -45.09 -35.91
N ARG A 221 14.35 -46.10 -36.07
CA ARG A 221 14.70 -47.36 -36.74
C ARG A 221 14.65 -47.11 -38.25
N PHE A 222 15.82 -46.94 -38.88
CA PHE A 222 15.92 -46.87 -40.34
C PHE A 222 15.58 -48.25 -40.94
N PRO A 223 14.57 -48.37 -41.83
CA PRO A 223 14.36 -49.60 -42.58
C PRO A 223 15.32 -49.64 -43.78
N THR A 224 16.24 -50.61 -43.78
CA THR A 224 17.00 -51.02 -44.96
C THR A 224 16.13 -51.88 -45.88
N LYS A 225 15.90 -51.40 -47.10
CA LYS A 225 15.60 -52.15 -48.35
C LYS A 225 16.23 -51.31 -49.47
N LEU A 226 16.99 -51.81 -50.44
CA LEU A 226 17.29 -53.13 -50.98
C LEU A 226 18.77 -53.13 -51.40
#